data_AF-A0A7K3DCG8-F1
#
_entry.id   AF-A0A7K3DCG8-F1
#
_cell.length_a   1.000
_cell.length_b   1.000
_cell.length_c   1.000
_cell.angle_alpha   90.00
_cell.angle_beta   90.00
_cell.angle_gamma   90.00
#
_symmetry.space_group_name_H-M   'P 1'
#
loop_
_entity.id
_entity.type
_entity.pdbx_description
1 polymer ?
#
loop_
_entity_poly.entity_id
_entity_poly.type
_entity_poly.pdbx_seq_one_letter_code
_entity_poly.pdbx_strand_id
1 'polypeptide(L)'
;MTTTARDLAVVARDLPAGRTVDRGDLSLALAGAELLDLAAAGAAAAEGDRIVPGPPTATGDPLLDGAVAALVREEPFETVEDWLWRRGLDLATAYDDDLVRLGLAARP
;
A
#
# COMPACT_ATOMS: atom_id res chain seq x y z
N MET A 1 6.61 -4.55 -13.49
CA MET A 1 7.50 -3.83 -12.56
C MET A 1 7.05 -4.17 -11.15
N THR A 2 7.97 -4.28 -10.19
CA THR A 2 7.60 -4.40 -8.78
C THR A 2 7.22 -3.01 -8.26
N THR A 3 6.29 -2.95 -7.31
CA THR A 3 5.91 -1.72 -6.61
C THR A 3 6.67 -1.67 -5.28
N THR A 4 6.88 -0.47 -4.73
CA THR A 4 7.54 -0.29 -3.43
C THR A 4 6.82 -1.10 -2.35
N ALA A 5 5.48 -1.08 -2.35
CA ALA A 5 4.69 -1.84 -1.39
C ALA A 5 4.86 -3.36 -1.55
N ARG A 6 4.93 -3.89 -2.78
CA ARG A 6 5.20 -5.32 -3.00
C ARG A 6 6.60 -5.70 -2.54
N ASP A 7 7.60 -4.89 -2.86
CA ASP A 7 8.99 -5.14 -2.44
C ASP A 7 9.12 -5.11 -0.90
N LEU A 8 8.43 -4.18 -0.24
CA LEU A 8 8.35 -4.13 1.22
C LEU A 8 7.72 -5.39 1.81
N ALA A 9 6.63 -5.89 1.22
CA ALA A 9 5.98 -7.13 1.68
C ALA A 9 6.90 -8.35 1.57
N VAL A 10 7.68 -8.46 0.48
CA VAL A 10 8.68 -9.53 0.31
C VAL A 10 9.76 -9.42 1.39
N VAL A 11 10.34 -8.23 1.58
CA VAL A 11 11.40 -8.01 2.59
C VAL A 11 10.91 -8.32 4.00
N ALA A 12 9.67 -7.97 4.34
CA ALA A 12 9.09 -8.24 5.66
C ALA A 12 8.94 -9.74 5.94
N ARG A 13 8.71 -10.56 4.91
CA ARG A 13 8.60 -12.03 5.03
C ARG A 13 9.95 -12.73 5.08
N ASP A 14 10.96 -12.17 4.44
CA ASP A 14 12.32 -12.73 4.38
C ASP A 14 13.18 -12.35 5.61
N LEU A 15 12.55 -11.82 6.67
CA LEU A 15 13.25 -11.52 7.91
C LEU A 15 13.77 -12.80 8.60
N PRO A 16 14.99 -12.78 9.18
CA PRO A 16 15.53 -13.92 9.90
C PRO A 16 14.63 -14.35 11.06
N ALA A 17 14.60 -15.65 11.35
CA ALA A 17 13.88 -16.21 12.49
C ALA A 17 14.22 -15.44 13.79
N GLY A 18 13.19 -14.97 14.50
CA GLY A 18 13.33 -14.14 15.70
C GLY A 18 13.27 -12.63 15.45
N ARG A 19 13.17 -12.18 14.20
CA ARG A 19 12.80 -10.80 13.85
C ARG A 19 11.47 -10.80 13.10
N THR A 20 10.45 -10.24 13.71
CA THR A 20 9.12 -10.07 13.12
C THR A 20 8.71 -8.62 13.22
N VAL A 21 8.08 -8.10 12.18
CA VAL A 21 7.35 -6.82 12.25
C VAL A 21 5.95 -7.13 12.74
N ASP A 22 5.40 -6.27 13.60
CA ASP A 22 3.99 -6.40 13.98
C ASP A 22 3.10 -6.25 12.74
N ARG A 23 2.01 -7.02 12.67
CA ARG A 23 1.13 -7.03 11.49
C ARG A 23 0.49 -5.65 11.28
N GLY A 24 0.12 -4.95 12.36
CA GLY A 24 -0.44 -3.61 12.31
C GLY A 24 0.57 -2.59 11.80
N ASP A 25 1.79 -2.61 12.33
CA ASP A 25 2.88 -1.73 11.88
C ASP A 25 3.22 -1.97 10.40
N LEU A 26 3.29 -3.23 9.97
CA LEU A 26 3.51 -3.57 8.56
C LEU A 26 2.36 -3.05 7.68
N SER A 27 1.13 -3.17 8.13
CA SER A 27 -0.06 -2.66 7.45
C SER A 27 0.00 -1.14 7.22
N LEU A 28 0.42 -0.38 8.24
CA LEU A 28 0.63 1.07 8.11
C LEU A 28 1.78 1.38 7.14
N ALA A 29 2.89 0.66 7.25
CA ALA A 29 4.04 0.83 6.34
C ALA A 29 3.68 0.53 4.88
N LEU A 30 2.86 -0.50 4.63
CA LEU A 30 2.36 -0.83 3.30
C LEU A 30 1.42 0.25 2.76
N ALA A 31 0.54 0.82 3.59
CA ALA A 31 -0.34 1.91 3.16
C ALA A 31 0.45 3.17 2.77
N GLY A 32 1.56 3.44 3.46
CA GLY A 32 2.50 4.51 3.11
C GLY A 32 3.28 4.20 1.83
N ALA A 33 3.71 2.94 1.65
CA ALA A 33 4.38 2.51 0.42
C ALA A 33 3.45 2.57 -0.80
N GLU A 34 2.18 2.19 -0.67
CA GLU A 34 1.18 2.40 -1.72
C GLU A 34 1.04 3.88 -2.07
N LEU A 35 1.02 4.78 -1.08
CA LEU A 35 0.95 6.22 -1.35
C LEU A 35 2.18 6.73 -2.15
N LEU A 36 3.37 6.20 -1.85
CA LEU A 36 4.59 6.50 -2.64
C LEU A 36 4.47 5.98 -4.08
N ASP A 37 3.94 4.77 -4.26
CA ASP A 37 3.74 4.18 -5.59
C ASP A 37 2.66 4.94 -6.39
N LEU A 38 1.59 5.39 -5.74
CA LEU A 38 0.58 6.27 -6.33
C LEU A 38 1.17 7.61 -6.76
N ALA A 39 2.05 8.20 -5.93
CA ALA A 39 2.76 9.42 -6.27
C ALA A 39 3.70 9.24 -7.46
N ALA A 40 4.44 8.13 -7.51
CA ALA A 40 5.30 7.79 -8.64
C ALA A 40 4.50 7.59 -9.94
N ALA A 41 3.28 7.07 -9.84
CA ALA A 41 2.35 6.90 -10.96
C ALA A 41 1.59 8.20 -11.34
N GLY A 42 1.73 9.28 -10.57
CA GLY A 42 0.97 10.52 -10.76
C GLY A 42 -0.53 10.41 -10.41
N ALA A 43 -0.92 9.35 -9.71
CA ALA A 43 -2.29 9.09 -9.30
C ALA A 43 -2.69 9.88 -8.03
N ALA A 44 -1.71 10.34 -7.26
CA ALA A 44 -1.88 11.20 -6.09
C ALA A 44 -0.63 12.06 -5.85
N ALA A 45 -0.75 13.08 -5.02
CA ALA A 45 0.36 13.84 -4.46
C ALA A 45 0.11 14.10 -2.98
N ALA A 46 1.17 14.20 -2.18
CA ALA A 46 1.07 14.66 -0.80
C ALA A 46 1.37 16.17 -0.77
N GLU A 47 0.38 16.97 -0.39
CA GLU A 47 0.52 18.42 -0.19
C GLU A 47 0.31 18.74 1.29
N GLY A 48 1.41 19.04 2.00
CA GLY A 48 1.38 19.17 3.44
C GLY A 48 1.04 17.83 4.10
N ASP A 49 -0.06 17.79 4.85
CA ASP A 49 -0.60 16.59 5.49
C ASP A 49 -1.72 15.93 4.68
N ARG A 50 -2.07 16.42 3.48
CA ARG A 50 -3.20 15.92 2.70
C ARG A 50 -2.80 15.22 1.41
N ILE A 51 -3.62 14.27 1.01
CA ILE A 51 -3.46 13.52 -0.24
C ILE A 51 -4.33 14.16 -1.31
N VAL A 52 -3.71 14.85 -2.26
CA VAL A 52 -4.37 15.44 -3.42
C VAL A 52 -4.49 14.38 -4.52
N PRO A 53 -5.69 13.96 -4.92
CA PRO A 53 -5.87 12.93 -5.94
C PRO A 53 -5.56 13.46 -7.33
N GLY A 54 -4.79 12.67 -8.08
CA GLY A 54 -4.50 12.90 -9.49
C GLY A 54 -5.59 12.33 -10.43
N PRO A 55 -5.36 12.38 -11.75
CA PRO A 55 -6.26 11.75 -12.71
C PRO A 55 -6.38 10.23 -12.45
N PRO A 56 -7.54 9.61 -12.78
CA PRO A 56 -7.68 8.15 -12.72
C PRO A 56 -6.57 7.48 -13.53
N THR A 57 -5.77 6.65 -12.87
CA THR A 57 -4.59 6.03 -13.47
C THR A 57 -4.65 4.52 -13.22
N ALA A 58 -4.58 3.73 -14.28
CA ALA A 58 -4.44 2.29 -14.18
C ALA A 58 -2.96 1.96 -13.97
N THR A 59 -2.66 1.30 -12.87
CA THR A 59 -1.29 0.95 -12.47
C THR A 59 -0.89 -0.43 -13.00
N GLY A 60 -1.88 -1.28 -13.31
CA GLY A 60 -1.67 -2.67 -13.73
C GLY A 60 -1.37 -3.62 -12.56
N ASP A 61 -1.39 -3.10 -11.32
CA ASP A 61 -1.33 -3.86 -10.09
C ASP A 61 -2.70 -3.83 -9.40
N PRO A 62 -3.37 -4.97 -9.17
CA PRO A 62 -4.71 -4.98 -8.59
C PRO A 62 -4.81 -4.34 -7.20
N LEU A 63 -3.78 -4.46 -6.36
CA LEU A 63 -3.79 -3.85 -5.03
C LEU A 63 -3.64 -2.34 -5.13
N LEU A 64 -2.74 -1.88 -5.99
CA LEU A 64 -2.52 -0.45 -6.21
C LEU A 64 -3.67 0.21 -6.97
N ASP A 65 -4.32 -0.49 -7.90
CA ASP A 65 -5.57 -0.06 -8.54
C ASP A 65 -6.70 0.08 -7.50
N GLY A 66 -6.75 -0.82 -6.53
CA GLY A 66 -7.62 -0.70 -5.36
C GLY A 66 -7.30 0.54 -4.52
N ALA A 67 -6.02 0.89 -4.36
CA ALA A 67 -5.60 2.12 -3.68
C ALA A 67 -6.01 3.38 -4.48
N VAL A 68 -5.83 3.40 -5.81
CA VAL A 68 -6.32 4.51 -6.67
C VAL A 68 -7.82 4.71 -6.48
N ALA A 69 -8.59 3.62 -6.44
CA ALA A 69 -10.04 3.66 -6.24
C ALA A 69 -10.45 4.11 -4.83
N ALA A 70 -9.58 3.94 -3.83
CA ALA A 70 -9.83 4.29 -2.44
C ALA A 70 -9.53 5.77 -2.12
N LEU A 71 -8.95 6.54 -3.04
CA LEU A 71 -8.67 7.97 -2.85
C LEU A 71 -9.96 8.79 -2.68
N VAL A 72 -9.99 9.64 -1.65
CA VAL A 72 -11.07 10.61 -1.46
C VAL A 72 -10.89 11.76 -2.45
N ARG A 73 -11.87 11.92 -3.36
CA ARG A 73 -11.84 12.93 -4.45
C ARG A 73 -12.67 14.18 -4.19
N GLU A 74 -13.20 14.31 -2.98
CA GLU A 74 -14.00 15.46 -2.55
C GLU A 74 -13.21 16.28 -1.54
N GLU A 75 -13.30 17.61 -1.63
CA GLU A 75 -12.71 18.47 -0.61
C GLU A 75 -13.60 18.50 0.66
N PRO A 76 -13.01 18.47 1.86
CA PRO A 76 -11.57 18.45 2.14
C PRO A 76 -10.92 17.09 1.85
N PHE A 77 -9.80 17.10 1.12
CA PHE A 77 -9.03 15.88 0.89
C PHE A 77 -8.56 15.24 2.19
N GLU A 78 -8.45 13.92 2.15
CA GLU A 78 -8.02 13.09 3.27
C GLU A 78 -6.59 13.40 3.71
N THR A 79 -6.33 13.31 5.02
CA THR A 79 -4.97 13.43 5.54
C THR A 79 -4.16 12.16 5.29
N VAL A 80 -2.83 12.27 5.25
CA VAL A 80 -1.93 11.11 5.18
C VAL A 80 -2.16 10.21 6.38
N GLU A 81 -2.36 10.75 7.58
CA GLU A 81 -2.62 9.94 8.78
C GLU A 81 -3.93 9.13 8.66
N ASP A 82 -5.02 9.78 8.25
CA ASP A 82 -6.32 9.11 8.06
C ASP A 82 -6.22 8.01 6.99
N TRP A 83 -5.52 8.29 5.89
CA TRP A 83 -5.25 7.31 4.84
C TRP A 83 -4.49 6.09 5.40
N LEU A 84 -3.40 6.29 6.14
CA LEU A 84 -2.62 5.18 6.69
C LEU A 84 -3.50 4.27 7.55
N TRP A 85 -4.34 4.85 8.42
CA TRP A 85 -5.25 4.07 9.26
C TRP A 85 -6.35 3.37 8.48
N ARG A 86 -7.02 4.07 7.54
CA ARG A 86 -8.14 3.52 6.79
C ARG A 86 -7.69 2.49 5.75
N ARG A 87 -6.63 2.80 5.00
CA ARG A 87 -6.09 1.94 3.94
C ARG A 87 -5.29 0.78 4.52
N GLY A 88 -4.60 0.99 5.63
CA GLY A 88 -3.79 -0.03 6.30
C GLY A 88 -4.61 -1.17 6.92
N LEU A 89 -5.92 -1.00 7.12
CA LEU A 89 -6.79 -2.03 7.68
C LEU A 89 -6.70 -3.34 6.87
N ASP A 90 -6.20 -4.39 7.51
CA ASP A 90 -5.94 -5.72 6.94
C ASP A 90 -5.01 -5.77 5.71
N LEU A 91 -4.31 -4.67 5.40
CA LEU A 91 -3.50 -4.56 4.18
C LEU A 91 -2.34 -5.57 4.14
N ALA A 92 -1.68 -5.84 5.26
CA ALA A 92 -0.64 -6.87 5.34
C ALA A 92 -1.17 -8.26 4.94
N THR A 93 -2.41 -8.59 5.30
CA THR A 93 -3.06 -9.85 4.90
C THR A 93 -3.35 -9.85 3.39
N ALA A 94 -3.80 -8.73 2.83
CA ALA A 94 -4.04 -8.61 1.40
C ALA A 94 -2.75 -8.81 0.58
N TYR A 95 -1.63 -8.24 1.02
CA TYR A 95 -0.32 -8.47 0.39
C TYR A 95 0.17 -9.91 0.56
N ASP A 96 -0.02 -10.53 1.72
CA ASP A 96 0.29 -11.95 1.92
C ASP A 96 -0.44 -12.85 0.92
N ASP A 97 -1.76 -12.63 0.75
CA ASP A 97 -2.57 -13.37 -0.21
C ASP A 97 -2.17 -13.11 -1.67
N ASP A 98 -1.80 -11.88 -2.01
CA ASP A 98 -1.32 -11.52 -3.34
C ASP A 98 0.01 -12.21 -3.68
N LEU A 99 0.95 -12.25 -2.73
CA LEU A 99 2.22 -12.95 -2.90
C LEU A 99 2.01 -14.46 -3.10
N VAL A 100 1.07 -15.06 -2.36
CA VAL A 100 0.69 -16.47 -2.57
C VAL A 100 0.11 -16.68 -3.97
N ARG A 101 -0.81 -15.81 -4.40
CA ARG A 101 -1.44 -15.86 -5.73
C ARG A 101 -0.41 -15.76 -6.86
N LEU A 102 0.64 -14.96 -6.67
CA LEU A 102 1.74 -14.79 -7.61
C LEU A 102 2.78 -15.93 -7.57
N GLY A 103 2.66 -16.88 -6.64
CA GLY A 103 3.63 -17.96 -6.45
C GLY A 103 4.95 -17.50 -5.82
N LEU A 104 4.95 -16.30 -5.23
CA LEU A 104 6.10 -15.71 -4.52
C LEU A 104 6.12 -16.11 -3.03
N ALA A 105 5.04 -16.71 -2.54
CA ALA A 105 4.94 -17.25 -1.19
C ALA A 105 4.13 -18.57 -1.17
N ALA A 106 4.44 -19.44 -0.20
CA ALA A 106 3.57 -20.55 0.16
C ALA A 106 2.59 -20.11 1.27
N ARG A 107 1.40 -20.73 1.31
CA ARG A 107 0.54 -20.64 2.51
C ARG A 107 1.23 -21.40 3.65
N PRO A 108 1.28 -20.83 4.87
CA PRO A 108 1.76 -21.56 6.04
C PRO A 108 0.89 -22.78 6.37
#